data_AF-A0A0Q5HL18-F1
#
_entry.id   AF-A0A0Q5HL18-F1
#
_cell.length_a   1.000
_cell.length_b   1.000
_cell.length_c   1.000
_cell.angle_alpha   90.00
_cell.angle_beta   90.00
_cell.angle_gamma   90.00
#
_symmetry.space_group_name_H-M   'P 1'
#
loop_
_entity.id
_entity.type
_entity.pdbx_description
1 polymer ?
#
loop_
_entity_poly.entity_id
_entity_poly.type
_entity_poly.pdbx_seq_one_letter_code
_entity_poly.pdbx_strand_id
1 'polypeptide(L)'
;MPKALPQRAIAILLSLVAALVVIGGIYTWFTLTWSYSEGTRAGYLQKFSKKGWLCKTWEGEILLSSMPGAIPERFAFTVRDDSLVQKLQSTMGQRVEISYEQHKGVPTSCFGETEYFVNSVNTGPVSPVSPSDAPKTAQ
;
A
#
# COMPACT_ATOMS: atom_id res chain seq x y z
N MET A 1 -10.56 15.67 -48.82
CA MET A 1 -9.26 15.01 -49.07
C MET A 1 -8.43 15.11 -47.80
N PRO A 2 -8.11 14.01 -47.10
CA PRO A 2 -7.25 14.08 -45.92
C PRO A 2 -5.83 14.44 -46.38
N LYS A 3 -5.30 15.57 -45.92
CA LYS A 3 -3.89 15.94 -46.17
C LYS A 3 -3.01 14.93 -45.44
N ALA A 4 -2.18 14.18 -46.18
CA ALA A 4 -1.17 13.32 -45.59
C ALA A 4 -0.21 14.20 -44.74
N LEU A 5 -0.10 13.91 -43.45
CA LEU A 5 0.84 14.57 -42.56
C LEU A 5 2.27 14.33 -43.07
N PRO A 6 3.14 15.36 -43.11
CA PRO A 6 4.49 15.20 -43.64
C PRO A 6 5.26 14.19 -42.77
N GLN A 7 5.97 13.26 -43.41
CA GLN A 7 6.69 12.15 -42.76
C GLN A 7 7.62 12.60 -41.62
N ARG A 8 8.18 13.83 -41.72
CA ARG A 8 8.99 14.47 -40.67
C ARG A 8 8.18 14.86 -39.44
N ALA A 9 6.95 15.36 -39.60
CA ALA A 9 6.07 15.69 -38.48
C ALA A 9 5.62 14.42 -37.73
N ILE A 10 5.40 13.31 -38.45
CA ILE A 10 5.10 12.01 -37.84
C ILE A 10 6.31 11.53 -37.01
N ALA A 11 7.53 11.61 -37.55
CA ALA A 11 8.74 11.24 -36.82
C ALA A 11 8.96 12.10 -35.56
N ILE A 12 8.72 13.41 -35.65
CA ILE A 12 8.81 14.34 -34.50
C ILE A 12 7.74 13.98 -33.45
N LEU A 13 6.49 13.76 -33.87
CA LEU A 13 5.41 13.37 -32.95
C LEU A 13 5.73 12.04 -32.24
N LEU A 14 6.21 11.04 -32.98
CA LEU A 14 6.61 9.75 -32.41
C LEU A 14 7.77 9.91 -31.42
N SER A 15 8.76 10.74 -31.73
CA SER A 15 9.87 11.02 -30.80
C SER A 15 9.40 11.72 -29.52
N LEU A 16 8.43 12.64 -29.62
CA LEU A 16 7.83 13.33 -28.48
C LEU A 16 7.04 12.37 -27.59
N VAL A 17 6.23 11.51 -28.19
CA VAL A 17 5.48 10.47 -27.47
C VAL A 17 6.45 9.49 -26.79
N ALA A 18 7.49 9.04 -27.50
CA ALA A 18 8.50 8.17 -26.91
C ALA A 18 9.23 8.82 -25.73
N ALA A 19 9.62 10.10 -25.87
CA ALA A 19 10.25 10.86 -24.78
C ALA A 19 9.31 10.97 -23.57
N LEU A 20 8.03 11.25 -23.77
CA LEU A 20 7.03 11.30 -22.69
C LEU A 20 6.88 9.95 -21.98
N VAL A 21 6.85 8.84 -22.72
CA VAL A 21 6.77 7.49 -22.14
C VAL A 21 8.02 7.19 -21.30
N VAL A 22 9.21 7.54 -21.80
CA VAL A 22 10.47 7.36 -21.07
C VAL A 22 10.49 8.18 -19.78
N ILE A 23 10.12 9.47 -19.85
CA ILE A 23 10.07 10.35 -18.67
C ILE A 23 9.05 9.82 -17.66
N GLY A 24 7.85 9.42 -18.12
CA GLY A 24 6.83 8.82 -17.27
C GLY A 24 7.29 7.52 -16.60
N GLY A 25 8.03 6.68 -17.32
CA GLY A 25 8.64 5.46 -16.79
C GLY A 25 9.67 5.75 -15.70
N ILE A 26 10.58 6.70 -15.94
CA ILE A 26 11.60 7.12 -14.96
C ILE A 26 10.95 7.71 -13.72
N TYR A 27 9.94 8.57 -13.89
CA TYR A 27 9.20 9.15 -12.77
C TYR A 27 8.53 8.09 -11.92
N THR A 28 7.82 7.15 -12.55
CA THR A 28 7.14 6.06 -11.87
C THR A 28 8.13 5.18 -11.10
N TRP A 29 9.26 4.83 -11.73
CA TRP A 29 10.34 4.10 -11.07
C TRP A 29 10.87 4.83 -9.84
N PHE A 30 11.13 6.13 -9.96
CA PHE A 30 11.60 6.95 -8.85
C PHE A 30 10.59 7.00 -7.71
N THR A 31 9.31 7.24 -8.00
CA THR A 31 8.25 7.32 -6.97
C THR A 31 8.03 6.01 -6.22
N LEU A 32 8.28 4.87 -6.86
CA LEU A 32 8.10 3.53 -6.26
C LEU A 32 9.34 2.98 -5.55
N THR A 33 10.48 3.64 -5.71
CA THR A 33 11.74 3.24 -5.08
C THR A 33 12.12 4.17 -3.94
N TRP A 34 11.60 5.41 -3.95
CA TRP A 34 11.92 6.40 -2.94
C TRP A 34 10.88 6.44 -1.81
N SER A 35 11.25 5.89 -0.66
CA SER A 35 10.47 6.01 0.56
C SER A 35 10.58 7.43 1.13
N TYR A 36 9.44 8.13 1.26
CA TYR A 36 9.34 9.43 1.93
C TYR A 36 9.36 9.27 3.45
N SER A 37 8.72 8.22 3.98
CA SER A 37 8.62 7.95 5.41
C SER A 37 8.43 6.47 5.64
N GLU A 38 9.09 5.93 6.65
CA GLU A 38 8.95 4.54 7.07
C GLU A 38 8.35 4.50 8.47
N GLY A 39 7.55 3.48 8.76
CA GLY A 39 6.95 3.33 10.08
C GLY A 39 6.28 1.99 10.28
N THR A 40 5.83 1.76 11.52
CA THR A 40 5.08 0.56 11.90
C THR A 40 3.73 0.94 12.49
N ARG A 41 2.71 0.13 12.23
CA ARG A 41 1.36 0.29 12.79
C ARG A 41 0.82 -1.07 13.22
N ALA A 42 0.23 -1.11 14.40
CA ALA A 42 -0.42 -2.30 14.93
C ALA A 42 -1.93 -2.13 14.97
N GLY A 43 -2.66 -3.14 14.52
CA GLY A 43 -4.13 -3.09 14.45
C GLY A 43 -4.73 -4.44 14.11
N TYR A 44 -6.05 -4.48 13.97
CA TYR A 44 -6.77 -5.66 13.51
C TYR A 44 -6.98 -5.60 12.00
N LEU A 45 -6.56 -6.65 11.29
CA LEU A 45 -6.77 -6.75 9.85
C LEU A 45 -8.24 -7.07 9.56
N GLN A 46 -9.00 -6.05 9.16
CA GLN A 46 -10.44 -6.22 8.93
C GLN A 46 -10.78 -6.49 7.47
N LYS A 47 -10.00 -5.94 6.54
CA LYS A 47 -10.30 -6.04 5.13
C LYS A 47 -9.01 -6.23 4.36
N PHE A 48 -9.05 -7.18 3.43
CA PHE A 48 -8.00 -7.38 2.47
C PHE A 48 -8.64 -7.87 1.18
N SER A 49 -8.44 -7.13 0.09
CA SER A 49 -9.15 -7.40 -1.16
C SER A 49 -8.33 -6.96 -2.36
N LYS A 50 -8.39 -7.76 -3.41
CA LYS A 50 -7.78 -7.45 -4.69
C LYS A 50 -8.71 -6.54 -5.49
N LYS A 51 -8.36 -5.27 -5.66
CA LYS A 51 -9.18 -4.26 -6.33
C LYS A 51 -8.45 -3.68 -7.55
N GLY A 52 -9.22 -3.12 -8.47
CA GLY A 52 -8.70 -2.48 -9.68
C GLY A 52 -9.44 -2.91 -10.95
N TRP A 53 -9.63 -1.98 -11.88
CA TRP A 53 -10.31 -2.21 -13.15
C TRP A 53 -9.35 -2.82 -14.19
N LEU A 54 -8.23 -2.15 -14.47
CA LEU A 54 -7.22 -2.58 -15.44
C LEU A 54 -6.07 -3.35 -14.78
N CYS A 55 -5.44 -2.76 -13.77
CA CYS A 55 -4.41 -3.41 -12.97
C CYS A 55 -4.99 -3.68 -11.58
N LYS A 56 -4.89 -4.92 -11.12
CA LYS A 56 -5.41 -5.32 -9.82
C LYS A 56 -4.31 -5.31 -8.76
N THR A 57 -4.47 -4.48 -7.74
CA THR A 57 -3.59 -4.39 -6.58
C THR A 57 -4.25 -4.99 -5.35
N TRP A 58 -3.44 -5.40 -4.37
CA TRP A 58 -3.94 -5.91 -3.11
C TRP A 58 -4.01 -4.78 -2.09
N GLU A 59 -5.23 -4.48 -1.65
CA GLU A 59 -5.51 -3.38 -0.74
C GLU A 59 -6.02 -3.93 0.59
N GLY A 60 -5.36 -3.54 1.67
CA GLY A 60 -5.70 -3.89 3.04
C GLY A 60 -6.14 -2.70 3.87
N GLU A 61 -6.94 -2.96 4.90
CA GLU A 61 -7.32 -1.97 5.91
C GLU A 61 -7.14 -2.62 7.29
N ILE A 62 -6.33 -2.00 8.16
CA ILE A 62 -6.29 -2.32 9.59
C ILE A 62 -7.09 -1.29 10.38
N LEU A 63 -7.72 -1.75 11.47
CA LEU A 63 -8.25 -0.87 12.50
C LEU A 63 -7.21 -0.70 13.59
N LEU A 64 -6.75 0.53 13.77
CA LEU A 64 -5.96 0.88 14.94
C LEU A 64 -6.88 0.89 16.15
N SER A 65 -6.48 0.18 17.19
CA SER A 65 -7.24 0.15 18.44
C SER A 65 -7.17 1.54 19.06
N SER A 66 -8.21 2.34 18.86
CA SER A 66 -8.43 3.57 19.60
C SER A 66 -8.88 3.25 21.03
N MET A 67 -8.83 4.25 21.91
CA MET A 67 -9.35 4.15 23.27
C MET A 67 -10.77 3.55 23.31
N PRO A 68 -11.13 2.78 24.36
CA PRO A 68 -12.48 2.23 24.52
C PRO A 68 -13.55 3.33 24.37
N GLY A 69 -14.51 3.13 23.46
CA GLY A 69 -15.59 4.09 23.18
C GLY A 69 -15.32 5.11 22.07
N ALA A 70 -14.10 5.18 21.54
CA ALA A 70 -13.79 5.98 20.35
C ALA A 70 -13.97 5.14 19.06
N ILE A 71 -14.28 5.82 17.95
CA ILE A 71 -14.35 5.21 16.63
C ILE A 71 -12.92 4.81 16.21
N PRO A 72 -12.67 3.52 15.91
CA PRO A 72 -11.34 3.06 15.49
C PRO A 72 -10.89 3.76 14.21
N GLU A 73 -9.67 4.29 14.21
CA GLU A 73 -9.05 4.85 13.03
C GLU A 73 -8.71 3.72 12.04
N ARG A 74 -9.05 3.92 10.77
CA ARG A 74 -8.76 2.96 9.70
C ARG A 74 -7.47 3.37 9.01
N PHE A 75 -6.56 2.43 8.86
CA PHE A 75 -5.38 2.62 8.03
C PHE A 75 -5.42 1.69 6.83
N ALA A 76 -5.56 2.31 5.66
CA ALA A 76 -5.52 1.63 4.38
C ALA A 76 -4.07 1.56 3.86
N PHE A 77 -3.71 0.43 3.29
CA PHE A 77 -2.38 0.15 2.76
C PHE A 77 -2.45 -0.75 1.54
N THR A 78 -1.42 -0.66 0.70
CA THR A 78 -1.24 -1.46 -0.50
C THR A 78 -0.14 -2.51 -0.28
N VAL A 79 -0.33 -3.70 -0.83
CA VAL A 79 0.65 -4.80 -0.82
C VAL A 79 0.97 -5.20 -2.25
N ARG A 80 2.26 -5.32 -2.56
CA ARG A 80 2.74 -5.71 -3.90
C ARG A 80 3.42 -7.08 -3.94
N ASP A 81 3.93 -7.55 -2.81
CA ASP A 81 4.60 -8.84 -2.71
C ASP A 81 3.57 -9.97 -2.50
N ASP A 82 3.54 -10.93 -3.42
CA ASP A 82 2.63 -12.08 -3.38
C ASP A 82 2.84 -12.97 -2.14
N SER A 83 4.05 -13.02 -1.58
CA SER A 83 4.33 -13.76 -0.35
C SER A 83 3.67 -13.12 0.87
N LEU A 84 3.69 -11.79 0.95
CA LEU A 84 3.01 -11.02 1.99
C LEU A 84 1.50 -11.10 1.83
N VAL A 85 0.99 -11.13 0.60
CA VAL A 85 -0.44 -11.31 0.30
C VAL A 85 -0.95 -12.60 0.92
N GLN A 86 -0.25 -13.73 0.73
CA GLN A 86 -0.67 -15.02 1.31
C GLN A 86 -0.64 -14.97 2.84
N LYS A 87 0.40 -14.36 3.42
CA LYS A 87 0.52 -14.19 4.88
C LYS A 87 -0.61 -13.33 5.44
N LEU A 88 -0.92 -12.19 4.82
CA LEU A 88 -2.02 -11.32 5.23
C LEU A 88 -3.39 -11.99 5.08
N GLN A 89 -3.59 -12.73 3.99
CA GLN A 89 -4.83 -13.46 3.77
C GLN A 89 -5.05 -14.55 4.84
N SER A 90 -3.98 -15.21 5.30
CA SER A 90 -4.05 -16.18 6.40
C SER A 90 -4.26 -15.57 7.79
N THR A 91 -4.06 -14.25 7.93
CA THR A 91 -4.10 -13.52 9.21
C THR A 91 -5.29 -12.56 9.30
N MET A 92 -6.27 -12.74 8.41
CA MET A 92 -7.53 -11.99 8.43
C MET A 92 -8.25 -12.13 9.77
N GLY A 93 -8.72 -11.00 10.31
CA GLY A 93 -9.38 -10.93 11.62
C GLY A 93 -8.43 -11.00 12.81
N GLN A 94 -7.13 -11.22 12.59
CA GLN A 94 -6.12 -11.24 13.66
C GLN A 94 -5.51 -9.87 13.89
N ARG A 95 -4.90 -9.69 15.07
CA ARG A 95 -4.08 -8.52 15.36
C ARG A 95 -2.73 -8.70 14.67
N VAL A 96 -2.37 -7.72 13.84
CA VAL A 96 -1.13 -7.70 13.07
C VAL A 96 -0.40 -6.40 13.32
N GLU A 97 0.93 -6.47 13.27
CA GLU A 97 1.81 -5.32 13.16
C GLU A 97 2.35 -5.28 11.74
N ILE A 98 2.13 -4.18 11.04
CA ILE A 98 2.61 -3.98 9.68
C ILE A 98 3.68 -2.90 9.68
N SER A 99 4.77 -3.14 8.94
CA SER A 99 5.74 -2.11 8.61
C SER A 99 5.45 -1.63 7.20
N TYR A 100 5.48 -0.30 7.01
CA TYR A 100 5.13 0.33 5.76
C TYR A 100 6.16 1.39 5.36
N GLU A 101 6.23 1.61 4.06
CA GLU A 101 6.94 2.71 3.42
C GLU A 101 5.93 3.61 2.73
N GLN A 102 6.00 4.92 3.00
CA GLN A 102 5.17 5.92 2.37
C GLN A 102 5.85 6.40 1.11
N HIS A 103 5.26 6.13 -0.05
CA HIS A 103 5.76 6.56 -1.35
C HIS A 103 4.82 7.65 -1.87
N LYS A 104 5.30 8.90 -1.93
CA LYS A 104 4.47 10.06 -2.34
C LYS A 104 4.52 10.27 -3.85
N GLY A 105 3.38 10.63 -4.43
CA GLY A 105 3.29 11.01 -5.84
C GLY A 105 3.24 9.82 -6.81
N VAL A 106 2.82 8.63 -6.36
CA VAL A 106 2.62 7.48 -7.24
C VAL A 106 1.59 7.86 -8.33
N PRO A 107 1.96 7.84 -9.61
CA PRO A 107 1.20 8.54 -10.66
C PRO A 107 -0.11 7.86 -11.06
N THR A 108 -0.28 6.56 -10.77
CA THR A 108 -1.48 5.82 -11.17
C THR A 108 -1.89 4.80 -10.11
N SER A 109 -3.20 4.54 -10.03
CA SER A 109 -3.77 3.48 -9.18
C SER A 109 -3.39 2.07 -9.61
N CYS A 110 -2.78 1.91 -10.79
CA CYS A 110 -2.23 0.62 -11.22
C CYS A 110 -1.08 0.13 -10.33
N PHE A 111 -0.41 1.03 -9.60
CA PHE A 111 0.70 0.68 -8.73
C PHE A 111 0.30 0.55 -7.26
N GLY A 112 -0.79 1.19 -6.86
CA GLY A 112 -1.39 1.13 -5.53
C GLY A 112 -2.48 2.17 -5.37
N GLU A 113 -3.53 1.85 -4.62
CA GLU A 113 -4.60 2.82 -4.29
C GLU A 113 -4.18 3.76 -3.15
N THR A 114 -3.14 3.40 -2.40
CA THR A 114 -2.64 4.17 -1.27
C THR A 114 -1.18 4.56 -1.45
N GLU A 115 -0.73 5.56 -0.69
CA GLU A 115 0.68 5.93 -0.60
C GLU A 115 1.48 5.00 0.32
N TYR A 116 0.82 4.07 1.02
CA TYR A 116 1.44 3.26 2.07
C TYR A 116 1.64 1.83 1.58
N PHE A 117 2.89 1.46 1.33
CA PHE A 117 3.27 0.15 0.84
C PHE A 117 3.80 -0.71 1.97
N VAL A 118 3.12 -1.82 2.27
CA VAL A 118 3.55 -2.74 3.32
C VAL A 118 4.68 -3.62 2.80
N ASN A 119 5.80 -3.61 3.53
CA ASN A 119 6.98 -4.41 3.23
C ASN A 119 7.13 -5.62 4.18
N SER A 120 6.46 -5.61 5.35
CA SER A 120 6.49 -6.74 6.28
C SER A 120 5.24 -6.76 7.16
N VAL A 121 4.85 -7.98 7.55
CA VAL A 121 3.78 -8.22 8.52
C VAL A 121 4.26 -9.18 9.59
N ASN A 122 4.02 -8.82 10.85
CA ASN A 122 4.24 -9.66 12.01
C ASN A 122 2.91 -9.97 12.69
N THR A 123 2.68 -11.26 12.93
CA THR A 123 1.57 -11.77 13.74
C THR A 123 2.06 -11.84 15.17
N GLY A 124 1.56 -10.99 16.05
CA GLY A 124 2.00 -10.93 17.45
C GLY A 124 0.83 -10.88 18.42
N PRO A 125 0.90 -11.57 19.58
CA PRO A 125 0.06 -11.27 20.71
C PRO A 125 0.64 -10.02 21.37
N VAL A 126 -0.09 -8.91 21.30
CA VAL A 126 0.13 -7.81 22.26
C VAL A 126 -1.23 -7.29 22.64
N SER A 127 -1.95 -8.14 23.39
CA SER A 127 -2.91 -7.61 24.34
C SER A 127 -2.16 -6.53 25.14
N PRO A 128 -2.68 -5.29 25.30
CA PRO A 128 -2.38 -4.61 26.54
C PRO A 128 -2.81 -5.60 27.62
N VAL A 129 -1.88 -6.01 28.49
CA VAL A 129 -2.22 -6.84 29.65
C VAL A 129 -3.46 -6.19 30.26
N SER A 130 -4.60 -6.86 30.15
CA SER A 130 -5.78 -6.40 30.87
C SER A 130 -5.35 -6.36 32.33
N PRO A 131 -5.62 -5.31 33.12
CA PRO A 131 -5.23 -5.29 34.53
C PRO A 131 -5.68 -6.54 35.31
N SER A 132 -6.66 -7.28 34.77
CA SER A 132 -7.17 -8.57 35.24
C SER A 132 -6.25 -9.78 35.02
N ASP A 133 -5.32 -9.71 34.04
CA ASP A 133 -4.37 -10.78 33.68
C ASP A 133 -2.96 -10.54 34.27
N ALA A 134 -2.76 -9.45 35.01
CA ALA A 134 -1.57 -9.29 35.83
C ALA A 134 -1.51 -10.45 36.84
N PRO A 135 -0.37 -11.14 37.03
CA PRO A 135 -0.24 -12.12 38.09
C PRO A 135 -0.65 -11.44 39.38
N LYS A 136 -1.68 -11.96 40.06
CA LYS A 136 -1.95 -11.58 41.44
C LYS A 136 -0.69 -11.96 42.19
N THR A 137 0.16 -10.98 42.50
CA THR A 137 1.33 -11.17 43.34
C THR A 137 0.82 -11.88 44.60
N ALA A 138 1.22 -13.14 44.75
CA ALA A 138 0.94 -13.89 45.95
C ALA A 138 1.84 -13.32 47.06
N GLN A 139 1.19 -12.95 48.17
CA GLN A 139 1.72 -12.48 49.45
C GLN A 139 2.18 -11.02 49.52
#